data_AF-A0A9D9HK77-F1
#
_entry.id   AF-A0A9D9HK77-F1
#
_cell.length_a   1.000
_cell.length_b   1.000
_cell.length_c   1.000
_cell.angle_alpha   90.00
_cell.angle_beta   90.00
_cell.angle_gamma   90.00
#
_symmetry.space_group_name_H-M   'P 1'
#
loop_
_entity.id
_entity.type
_entity.pdbx_description
1 polymer ?
#
loop_
_entity_poly.entity_id
_entity_poly.type
_entity_poly.pdbx_seq_one_letter_code
_entity_poly.pdbx_strand_id
1 'polypeptide(L)'
;MRPGLFLCILALAYSTAVNASTSCAINSASDGIGLRVSPTRYDYSVVAGQITEGTSSKYEQAEAIYRWICQNISYDTSYSIRTADGCWDSRSGVCQAYCELFYRLAEPLGLKTYIITGDAKNPDDESDAGHSWIFAVTSGENTGILIDPTWGAGSVSGGIFKRSDNDMTWFHVDPRWMIFTHFPDDEMFQLLDDPLTRAQYDSLPMVMPLWGEYGFDAGNILDYYLSRTAYSRSGTADDAPTVMEPACGDVLIRQMPLQRTLRIGRTYNFSLGRLTDCRIAIINGDLYTDWDYSGNLCEMAFTPSVPGDLVLSIRKPDGKYWGFVKYEVAEPNAEDLRMLQQTRPLAMPEITSLPNASGSAELMMTIGIDGRELLSLARSGDVTSLPVFYSSDVVYKVAGIPLNGTLEAGKEYTFTIKPESPAKWAIIDGGKWHYDWQTTPVAGTISMTIVPQGTGPLVIAANTGNSRDYSYCIEYKVE
;
A
#
# COMPACT_ATOMS: atom_id res chain seq x y z
N MET A 1 55.42 -17.95 4.18
CA MET A 1 54.65 -17.75 5.43
C MET A 1 54.33 -16.27 5.57
N ARG A 2 53.02 -15.98 5.73
CA ARG A 2 52.35 -14.68 5.89
C ARG A 2 52.31 -13.73 4.67
N PRO A 3 51.17 -13.64 3.97
CA PRO A 3 50.80 -12.45 3.19
C PRO A 3 50.12 -11.43 4.10
N GLY A 4 50.56 -10.17 4.01
CA GLY A 4 49.99 -9.04 4.73
C GLY A 4 48.73 -8.51 4.04
N LEU A 5 47.70 -8.35 4.86
CA LEU A 5 46.42 -7.67 4.64
C LEU A 5 46.50 -6.49 3.65
N PHE A 6 45.79 -6.59 2.52
CA PHE A 6 45.34 -5.43 1.76
C PHE A 6 44.02 -4.96 2.37
N LEU A 7 44.04 -3.79 3.01
CA LEU A 7 42.85 -3.08 3.48
C LEU A 7 42.16 -2.48 2.25
N CYS A 8 41.14 -3.14 1.71
CA CYS A 8 40.22 -2.52 0.76
C CYS A 8 39.26 -1.62 1.54
N ILE A 9 39.59 -0.33 1.61
CA ILE A 9 38.64 0.72 2.01
C ILE A 9 37.67 0.89 0.83
N LEU A 10 36.55 0.17 0.88
CA LEU A 10 35.38 0.50 0.05
C LEU A 10 34.77 1.78 0.61
N ALA A 11 35.07 2.91 -0.02
CA ALA A 11 34.31 4.12 0.13
C ALA A 11 32.91 3.87 -0.46
N LEU A 12 31.93 3.59 0.42
CA LEU A 12 30.51 3.69 0.09
C LEU A 12 30.22 5.14 -0.28
N ALA A 13 30.10 5.41 -1.58
CA ALA A 13 29.50 6.64 -2.07
C ALA A 13 28.04 6.64 -1.65
N TYR A 14 27.74 7.29 -0.52
CA TYR A 14 26.38 7.72 -0.23
C TYR A 14 25.97 8.64 -1.38
N SER A 15 24.93 8.25 -2.09
CA SER A 15 24.17 9.13 -2.97
C SER A 15 23.60 10.25 -2.11
N THR A 16 24.29 11.38 -2.03
CA THR A 16 23.65 12.65 -1.68
C THR A 16 22.67 12.93 -2.81
N ALA A 17 21.39 12.63 -2.60
CA ALA A 17 20.35 13.33 -3.35
C ALA A 17 20.64 14.81 -3.15
N VAL A 18 21.01 15.48 -4.23
CA VAL A 18 21.21 16.93 -4.22
C VAL A 18 19.83 17.51 -3.94
N ASN A 19 19.57 17.91 -2.70
CA ASN A 19 18.46 18.80 -2.38
C ASN A 19 18.71 20.08 -3.17
N ALA A 20 18.02 20.20 -4.30
CA ALA A 20 18.07 21.39 -5.12
C ALA A 20 17.43 22.53 -4.32
N SER A 21 18.26 23.38 -3.74
CA SER A 21 17.83 24.67 -3.22
C SER A 21 17.23 25.46 -4.38
N THR A 22 15.91 25.59 -4.44
CA THR A 22 15.23 26.39 -5.46
C THR A 22 15.48 27.87 -5.19
N SER A 23 16.28 28.51 -6.04
CA SER A 23 16.42 29.97 -6.06
C SER A 23 15.28 30.56 -6.88
N CYS A 24 14.30 31.18 -6.25
CA CYS A 24 13.35 32.06 -6.94
C CYS A 24 13.77 33.50 -6.67
N ALA A 25 13.85 34.36 -7.69
CA ALA A 25 14.14 35.77 -7.49
C ALA A 25 12.89 36.47 -6.93
N ILE A 26 12.70 36.44 -5.61
CA ILE A 26 11.67 37.23 -4.93
C ILE A 26 12.10 38.70 -5.01
N ASN A 27 11.51 39.46 -5.93
CA ASN A 27 11.76 40.89 -6.05
C ASN A 27 11.23 41.63 -4.81
N SER A 28 11.94 42.67 -4.36
CA SER A 28 11.62 43.53 -3.20
C SER A 28 10.28 44.26 -3.28
N ALA A 29 9.54 44.14 -4.38
CA ALA A 29 8.15 44.60 -4.50
C ALA A 29 7.14 43.73 -3.74
N SER A 30 7.56 42.56 -3.22
CA SER A 30 6.75 41.61 -2.44
C SER A 30 6.66 41.92 -0.94
N ASP A 31 7.38 42.93 -0.43
CA ASP A 31 7.30 43.33 1.00
C ASP A 31 5.90 43.85 1.40
N GLY A 32 4.96 43.98 0.45
CA GLY A 32 3.53 44.26 0.67
C GLY A 32 2.55 43.17 0.21
N ILE A 33 3.04 42.03 -0.30
CA ILE A 33 2.21 40.89 -0.74
C ILE A 33 2.39 39.79 0.30
N GLY A 34 1.65 39.92 1.40
CA GLY A 34 1.64 38.97 2.50
C GLY A 34 0.45 39.29 3.38
N LEU A 35 -0.54 38.39 3.41
CA LEU A 35 -1.77 38.58 4.16
C LEU A 35 -1.50 38.85 5.66
N ARG A 36 -2.45 39.55 6.28
CA ARG A 36 -2.40 40.08 7.66
C ARG A 36 -2.13 38.99 8.71
N VAL A 37 -0.91 38.94 9.23
CA VAL A 37 -0.64 38.25 10.51
C VAL A 37 -1.42 38.96 11.62
N SER A 38 -2.21 38.21 12.36
CA SER A 38 -3.02 38.77 13.46
C SER A 38 -2.14 39.46 14.52
N PRO A 39 -2.60 40.56 15.16
CA PRO A 39 -1.87 41.18 16.26
C PRO A 39 -1.57 40.17 17.37
N THR A 40 -0.38 40.28 17.97
CA THR A 40 0.07 39.42 19.08
C THR A 40 0.09 40.21 20.38
N ARG A 41 -0.29 39.57 21.50
CA ARG A 41 -0.04 40.06 22.87
C ARG A 41 1.20 39.42 23.51
N TYR A 42 1.82 38.46 22.83
CA TYR A 42 2.97 37.71 23.30
C TYR A 42 4.27 38.22 22.69
N ASP A 43 5.32 38.22 23.51
CA ASP A 43 6.71 38.29 23.06
C ASP A 43 7.24 36.87 22.89
N TYR A 44 7.43 36.45 21.64
CA TYR A 44 7.91 35.11 21.30
C TYR A 44 9.45 34.97 21.37
N SER A 45 10.20 36.04 21.65
CA SER A 45 11.68 36.02 21.59
C SER A 45 12.32 34.98 22.52
N VAL A 46 11.84 34.89 23.76
CA VAL A 46 12.37 33.96 24.77
C VAL A 46 12.10 32.50 24.37
N VAL A 47 10.85 32.19 24.01
CA VAL A 47 10.48 30.82 23.63
C VAL A 47 11.12 30.41 22.31
N ALA A 48 11.19 31.31 21.32
CA ALA A 48 11.87 31.04 20.06
C ALA A 48 13.36 30.72 20.30
N GLY A 49 14.02 31.51 21.15
CA GLY A 49 15.41 31.25 21.54
C GLY A 49 15.61 29.89 22.20
N GLN A 50 14.66 29.46 23.06
CA GLN A 50 14.69 28.14 23.70
C GLN A 50 14.45 27.00 22.70
N ILE A 51 13.45 27.13 21.82
CA ILE A 51 13.13 26.11 20.80
C ILE A 51 14.33 25.90 19.87
N THR A 52 15.02 26.98 19.50
CA THR A 52 16.14 26.93 18.55
C THR A 52 17.51 26.86 19.22
N GLU A 53 17.58 26.54 20.50
CA GLU A 53 18.85 26.42 21.22
C GLU A 53 19.76 25.38 20.54
N GLY A 54 21.02 25.74 20.31
CA GLY A 54 22.00 24.86 19.66
C GLY A 54 21.94 24.82 18.13
N THR A 55 20.98 25.49 17.49
CA THR A 55 20.94 25.62 16.02
C THR A 55 21.99 26.60 15.51
N SER A 56 22.53 26.33 14.32
CA SER A 56 23.62 27.09 13.69
C SER A 56 23.22 27.80 12.40
N SER A 57 22.01 27.54 11.88
CA SER A 57 21.55 28.09 10.60
C SER A 57 20.04 28.42 10.59
N LYS A 58 19.62 29.25 9.63
CA LYS A 58 18.19 29.56 9.40
C LYS A 58 17.37 28.32 9.06
N TYR A 59 17.99 27.39 8.33
CA TYR A 59 17.41 26.09 8.05
C TYR A 59 17.13 25.29 9.33
N GLU A 60 18.14 25.15 10.20
CA GLU A 60 17.99 24.43 11.47
C GLU A 60 17.00 25.11 12.42
N GLN A 61 16.95 26.45 12.42
CA GLN A 61 15.93 27.21 13.16
C GLN A 61 14.52 26.91 12.65
N ALA A 62 14.32 26.90 11.32
CA ALA A 62 13.04 26.54 10.72
C ALA A 62 12.63 25.10 11.06
N GLU A 63 13.57 24.16 11.03
CA GLU A 63 13.34 22.76 11.40
C GLU A 63 12.93 22.63 12.87
N ALA A 64 13.64 23.30 13.78
CA ALA A 64 13.33 23.26 15.21
C ALA A 64 11.94 23.83 15.52
N ILE A 65 11.56 24.95 14.90
CA ILE A 65 10.21 25.54 15.03
C ILE A 65 9.15 24.58 14.48
N TYR A 66 9.37 24.03 13.28
CA TYR A 66 8.46 23.06 12.65
C TYR A 66 8.22 21.86 13.57
N ARG A 67 9.28 21.20 14.04
CA ARG A 67 9.19 20.05 14.94
C ARG A 67 8.46 20.39 16.23
N TRP A 68 8.77 21.55 16.83
CA TRP A 68 8.08 21.99 18.04
C TRP A 68 6.58 22.15 17.79
N ILE A 69 6.17 22.76 16.67
CA ILE A 69 4.75 22.89 16.33
C ILE A 69 4.09 21.51 16.16
N CYS A 70 4.69 20.61 15.38
CA CYS A 70 4.15 19.26 15.15
C CYS A 70 3.95 18.47 16.45
N GLN A 71 4.83 18.65 17.43
CA GLN A 71 4.78 17.97 18.72
C GLN A 71 3.81 18.62 19.72
N ASN A 72 3.55 19.93 19.60
CA ASN A 72 2.87 20.70 20.64
C ASN A 72 1.48 21.22 20.25
N ILE A 73 1.12 21.26 18.96
CA ILE A 73 -0.14 21.87 18.50
C ILE A 73 -1.05 20.82 17.88
N SER A 74 -2.30 20.71 18.35
CA SER A 74 -3.33 19.83 17.79
C SER A 74 -4.18 20.53 16.73
N TYR A 75 -4.66 19.79 15.72
CA TYR A 75 -5.60 20.39 14.77
C TYR A 75 -6.96 20.69 15.43
N ASP A 76 -7.46 21.92 15.27
CA ASP A 76 -8.75 22.36 15.78
C ASP A 76 -9.88 21.92 14.83
N THR A 77 -10.55 20.82 15.16
CA THR A 77 -11.68 20.29 14.37
C THR A 77 -12.97 21.09 14.53
N SER A 78 -13.01 22.12 15.37
CA SER A 78 -14.10 23.12 15.42
C SER A 78 -13.92 24.27 14.43
N TYR A 79 -12.74 24.36 13.80
CA TYR A 79 -12.36 25.38 12.82
C TYR A 79 -12.43 26.84 13.31
N SER A 80 -12.33 27.04 14.62
CA SER A 80 -12.55 28.33 15.29
C SER A 80 -11.27 29.06 15.66
N ILE A 81 -10.16 28.34 15.87
CA ILE A 81 -8.90 28.90 16.33
C ILE A 81 -7.97 29.19 15.15
N ARG A 82 -7.90 30.47 14.74
CA ARG A 82 -7.23 30.92 13.50
C ARG A 82 -5.99 31.80 13.70
N THR A 83 -5.66 32.18 14.93
CA THR A 83 -4.57 33.12 15.23
C THR A 83 -3.41 32.48 15.97
N ALA A 84 -2.20 33.05 15.86
CA ALA A 84 -1.04 32.59 16.64
C ALA A 84 -1.30 32.58 18.15
N ASP A 85 -1.89 33.65 18.70
CA ASP A 85 -2.19 33.76 20.14
C ASP A 85 -3.19 32.69 20.59
N GLY A 86 -4.26 32.47 19.83
CA GLY A 86 -5.25 31.44 20.13
C GLY A 86 -4.64 30.03 20.05
N CYS A 87 -3.78 29.81 19.06
CA CYS A 87 -3.03 28.57 18.88
C CYS A 87 -2.08 28.31 20.04
N TRP A 88 -1.35 29.34 20.45
CA TRP A 88 -0.44 29.29 21.58
C TRP A 88 -1.18 28.96 22.89
N ASP A 89 -2.30 29.64 23.15
CA ASP A 89 -3.08 29.50 24.39
C ASP A 89 -3.74 28.13 24.52
N SER A 90 -4.36 27.66 23.44
CA SER A 90 -5.14 26.42 23.44
C SER A 90 -4.32 25.18 23.11
N ARG A 91 -3.08 25.35 22.59
CA ARG A 91 -2.30 24.30 21.95
C ARG A 91 -3.05 23.63 20.80
N SER A 92 -3.90 24.40 20.10
CA SER A 92 -4.69 23.90 18.97
C SER A 92 -5.02 24.99 17.96
N GLY A 93 -5.12 24.65 16.67
CA GLY A 93 -5.43 25.63 15.63
C GLY A 93 -5.81 25.01 14.29
N VAL A 94 -6.29 25.82 13.36
CA VAL A 94 -6.37 25.44 11.93
C VAL A 94 -5.11 25.88 11.19
N CYS A 95 -5.00 25.54 9.90
CA CYS A 95 -3.82 25.81 9.06
C CYS A 95 -3.29 27.25 9.15
N GLN A 96 -4.17 28.26 9.12
CA GLN A 96 -3.76 29.65 9.31
C GLN A 96 -3.09 29.89 10.67
N ALA A 97 -3.61 29.31 11.75
CA ALA A 97 -3.06 29.50 13.10
C ALA A 97 -1.71 28.81 13.28
N TYR A 98 -1.51 27.64 12.64
CA TYR A 98 -0.22 26.98 12.55
C TYR A 98 0.82 27.87 11.84
N CYS A 99 0.45 28.44 10.70
CA CYS A 99 1.33 29.32 9.93
C CYS A 99 1.64 30.63 10.65
N GLU A 100 0.64 31.28 11.27
CA GLU A 100 0.87 32.47 12.07
C GLU A 100 1.79 32.18 13.27
N LEU A 101 1.61 31.04 13.96
CA LEU A 101 2.48 30.67 15.07
C LEU A 101 3.92 30.40 14.60
N PHE A 102 4.10 29.72 13.47
CA PHE A 102 5.42 29.54 12.86
C PHE A 102 6.08 30.90 12.57
N TYR A 103 5.35 31.80 11.92
CA TYR A 103 5.80 33.15 11.62
C TYR A 103 6.23 33.90 12.88
N ARG A 104 5.41 33.86 13.94
CA ARG A 104 5.67 34.56 15.22
C ARG A 104 6.87 34.01 15.96
N LEU A 105 7.15 32.71 15.87
CA LEU A 105 8.36 32.09 16.42
C LEU A 105 9.60 32.41 15.58
N ALA A 106 9.47 32.54 14.26
CA ALA A 106 10.55 32.84 13.33
C ALA A 106 10.99 34.32 13.35
N GLU A 107 10.03 35.24 13.52
CA GLU A 107 10.20 36.69 13.50
C GLU A 107 11.34 37.20 14.41
N PRO A 108 11.39 36.93 15.72
CA PRO A 108 12.43 37.43 16.61
C PRO A 108 13.82 36.83 16.31
N LEU A 109 13.89 35.71 15.58
CA LEU A 109 15.15 35.12 15.15
C LEU A 109 15.70 35.83 13.91
N GLY A 110 14.90 36.62 13.19
CA GLY A 110 15.23 37.17 11.88
C GLY A 110 15.17 36.12 10.77
N LEU A 111 14.38 35.06 10.93
CA LEU A 111 14.06 34.10 9.88
C LEU A 111 12.91 34.68 9.03
N LYS A 112 13.20 35.15 7.81
CA LYS A 112 12.16 35.71 6.92
C LYS A 112 11.22 34.59 6.47
N THR A 113 9.93 34.76 6.70
CA THR A 113 8.89 33.78 6.37
C THR A 113 7.74 34.46 5.65
N TYR A 114 7.11 33.72 4.74
CA TYR A 114 5.93 34.14 4.00
C TYR A 114 4.84 33.09 4.25
N ILE A 115 3.68 33.54 4.70
CA ILE A 115 2.48 32.71 4.76
C ILE A 115 1.86 32.70 3.37
N ILE A 116 1.80 31.52 2.78
CA ILE A 116 1.19 31.27 1.47
C ILE A 116 -0.26 30.86 1.71
N THR A 117 -1.17 31.44 0.94
CA THR A 117 -2.58 31.01 0.85
C THR A 117 -2.85 30.42 -0.51
N GLY A 118 -3.82 29.52 -0.56
CA GLY A 118 -4.27 28.90 -1.80
C GLY A 118 -5.19 27.74 -1.51
N ASP A 119 -5.30 26.85 -2.49
CA ASP A 119 -6.13 25.66 -2.45
C ASP A 119 -5.28 24.42 -2.17
N ALA A 120 -5.79 23.49 -1.37
CA ALA A 120 -5.19 22.18 -1.19
C ALA A 120 -6.19 21.04 -1.42
N LYS A 121 -5.75 19.97 -2.09
CA LYS A 121 -6.57 18.78 -2.33
C LYS A 121 -6.86 18.09 -1.01
N ASN A 122 -8.14 17.88 -0.71
CA ASN A 122 -8.56 17.12 0.45
C ASN A 122 -8.99 15.71 0.01
N PRO A 123 -8.44 14.63 0.58
CA PRO A 123 -8.90 13.28 0.26
C PRO A 123 -10.35 13.00 0.71
N ASP A 124 -10.87 13.75 1.68
CA ASP A 124 -12.20 13.51 2.28
C ASP A 124 -13.32 14.36 1.66
N ASP A 125 -12.98 15.35 0.82
CA ASP A 125 -13.94 16.24 0.15
C ASP A 125 -13.44 16.50 -1.27
N GLU A 126 -14.22 16.14 -2.29
CA GLU A 126 -13.84 16.30 -3.71
C GLU A 126 -13.68 17.78 -4.13
N SER A 127 -13.90 18.73 -3.23
CA SER A 127 -13.55 20.13 -3.41
C SER A 127 -12.25 20.50 -2.70
N ASP A 128 -11.38 21.20 -3.42
CA ASP A 128 -10.23 21.88 -2.82
C ASP A 128 -10.69 22.77 -1.66
N ALA A 129 -9.96 22.70 -0.54
CA ALA A 129 -10.20 23.56 0.60
C ALA A 129 -9.14 24.67 0.64
N GLY A 130 -9.57 25.87 0.98
CA GLY A 130 -8.66 26.96 1.28
C GLY A 130 -7.69 26.54 2.39
N HIS A 131 -6.39 26.64 2.13
CA HIS A 131 -5.33 26.18 3.01
C HIS A 131 -4.22 27.23 3.14
N SER A 132 -3.32 27.03 4.10
CA SER A 132 -2.18 27.91 4.32
C SER A 132 -0.94 27.14 4.74
N TRP A 133 0.19 27.53 4.16
CA TRP A 133 1.50 26.94 4.41
C TRP A 133 2.59 28.01 4.39
N ILE A 134 3.85 27.63 4.57
CA ILE A 134 4.97 28.56 4.76
C ILE A 134 6.01 28.41 3.63
N PHE A 135 6.54 29.54 3.16
CA PHE A 135 7.86 29.61 2.55
C PHE A 135 8.82 30.34 3.49
N ALA A 136 9.92 29.68 3.89
CA ALA A 136 10.92 30.23 4.79
C ALA A 136 12.24 30.45 4.04
N VAL A 137 12.79 31.67 4.09
CA VAL A 137 14.10 32.00 3.51
C VAL A 137 15.20 31.47 4.43
N THR A 138 15.88 30.42 3.99
CA THR A 138 16.89 29.71 4.78
C THR A 138 18.32 30.03 4.37
N SER A 139 18.51 30.68 3.21
CA SER A 139 19.83 31.15 2.76
C SER A 139 19.71 32.34 1.79
N GLY A 140 20.71 33.22 1.80
CA GLY A 140 20.69 34.44 0.98
C GLY A 140 19.44 35.30 1.25
N GLU A 141 18.96 35.99 0.21
CA GLU A 141 17.77 36.84 0.31
C GLU A 141 16.50 36.12 -0.15
N ASN A 142 16.61 35.21 -1.12
CA ASN A 142 15.46 34.61 -1.81
C ASN A 142 15.55 33.08 -1.99
N THR A 143 16.47 32.41 -1.29
CA THR A 143 16.58 30.95 -1.33
C THR A 143 15.96 30.38 -0.06
N GLY A 144 14.93 29.57 -0.23
CA GLY A 144 14.11 29.11 0.87
C GLY A 144 13.50 27.75 0.63
N ILE A 145 12.63 27.37 1.56
CA ILE A 145 12.01 26.05 1.61
C ILE A 145 10.51 26.17 1.83
N LEU A 146 9.75 25.25 1.22
CA LEU A 146 8.32 25.10 1.47
C LEU A 146 8.10 24.20 2.69
N ILE A 147 7.20 24.60 3.57
CA ILE A 147 6.88 23.91 4.83
C ILE A 147 5.37 23.94 5.03
N ASP A 148 4.74 22.79 5.27
CA ASP A 148 3.38 22.73 5.80
C ASP A 148 3.39 22.21 7.26
N PRO A 149 3.37 23.12 8.25
CA PRO A 149 3.35 22.71 9.66
C PRO A 149 2.04 22.05 10.10
N THR A 150 0.97 22.17 9.30
CA THR A 150 -0.35 21.61 9.59
C THR A 150 -0.39 20.13 9.25
N TRP A 151 -0.07 19.78 8.00
CA TRP A 151 -0.07 18.39 7.54
C TRP A 151 1.11 17.60 8.13
N GLY A 152 2.21 18.30 8.45
CA GLY A 152 3.31 17.75 9.23
C GLY A 152 2.97 17.38 10.67
N ALA A 153 1.96 18.02 11.27
CA ALA A 153 1.57 17.76 12.65
C ALA A 153 0.69 16.51 12.81
N GLY A 154 0.14 15.98 11.73
CA GLY A 154 -0.71 14.79 11.73
C GLY A 154 -1.95 14.94 10.85
N SER A 155 -2.95 14.09 11.09
CA SER A 155 -4.18 14.02 10.28
C SER A 155 -5.44 13.97 11.14
N VAL A 156 -6.58 14.31 10.54
CA VAL A 156 -7.90 14.15 11.19
C VAL A 156 -8.57 12.92 10.60
N SER A 157 -9.11 12.06 11.47
CA SER A 157 -9.86 10.88 11.04
C SER A 157 -11.08 10.70 11.95
N GLY A 158 -12.27 10.66 11.35
CA GLY A 158 -13.53 10.57 12.10
C GLY A 158 -13.75 11.76 13.06
N GLY A 159 -13.28 12.95 12.69
CA GLY A 159 -13.35 14.16 13.53
C GLY A 159 -12.34 14.19 14.69
N ILE A 160 -11.43 13.22 14.77
CA ILE A 160 -10.41 13.12 15.81
C ILE A 160 -9.04 13.39 15.19
N PHE A 161 -8.31 14.35 15.75
CA PHE A 161 -6.92 14.60 15.37
C PHE A 161 -5.99 13.49 15.89
N LYS A 162 -5.20 12.93 14.98
CA LYS A 162 -4.12 11.98 15.26
C LYS A 162 -2.80 12.67 14.97
N ARG A 163 -2.05 12.94 16.04
CA ARG A 163 -0.74 13.61 15.98
C ARG A 163 0.31 12.73 15.29
N SER A 164 1.22 13.39 14.56
CA SER A 164 2.48 12.84 14.10
C SER A 164 3.63 13.73 14.61
N ASP A 165 4.43 13.21 15.55
CA ASP A 165 5.41 14.02 16.29
C ASP A 165 6.69 14.31 15.50
N ASN A 166 6.99 13.52 14.46
CA ASN A 166 8.28 13.55 13.77
C ASN A 166 8.15 13.38 12.26
N ASP A 167 6.96 13.61 11.70
CA ASP A 167 6.77 13.59 10.24
C ASP A 167 7.54 14.76 9.62
N MET A 168 8.53 14.43 8.79
CA MET A 168 9.36 15.40 8.07
C MET A 168 8.97 15.51 6.60
N THR A 169 7.97 14.75 6.14
CA THR A 169 7.50 14.74 4.75
C THR A 169 6.99 16.12 4.31
N TRP A 170 6.52 16.94 5.25
CA TRP A 170 6.02 18.31 5.01
C TRP A 170 7.02 19.42 5.37
N PHE A 171 8.28 19.09 5.64
CA PHE A 171 9.35 20.05 5.85
C PHE A 171 10.34 20.03 4.69
N HIS A 172 10.62 21.21 4.10
CA HIS A 172 11.47 21.33 2.91
C HIS A 172 10.98 20.49 1.74
N VAL A 173 9.69 20.63 1.43
CA VAL A 173 9.05 19.91 0.33
C VAL A 173 9.57 20.43 -1.01
N ASP A 174 9.98 19.53 -1.90
CA ASP A 174 10.29 19.87 -3.30
C ASP A 174 9.04 20.49 -3.93
N PRO A 175 9.12 21.66 -4.59
CA PRO A 175 7.96 22.29 -5.21
C PRO A 175 7.18 21.39 -6.18
N ARG A 176 7.86 20.44 -6.84
CA ARG A 176 7.24 19.45 -7.74
C ARG A 176 6.43 18.39 -6.99
N TRP A 177 6.78 18.10 -5.73
CA TRP A 177 5.92 17.31 -4.85
C TRP A 177 4.80 18.17 -4.26
N MET A 178 5.10 19.41 -3.89
CA MET A 178 4.13 20.32 -3.27
C MET A 178 2.94 20.58 -4.20
N ILE A 179 3.17 20.79 -5.50
CA ILE A 179 2.10 21.12 -6.47
C ILE A 179 1.07 20.00 -6.68
N PHE A 180 1.36 18.75 -6.33
CA PHE A 180 0.36 17.68 -6.38
C PHE A 180 -0.76 17.87 -5.36
N THR A 181 -0.51 18.66 -4.32
CA THR A 181 -1.40 18.82 -3.18
C THR A 181 -1.76 20.29 -2.94
N HIS A 182 -0.86 21.23 -3.13
CA HIS A 182 -1.03 22.65 -2.81
C HIS A 182 -0.91 23.53 -4.07
N PHE A 183 -1.92 24.34 -4.34
CA PHE A 183 -1.94 25.32 -5.42
C PHE A 183 -2.03 26.74 -4.84
N PRO A 184 -0.95 27.55 -4.89
CA PRO A 184 -0.94 28.88 -4.30
C PRO A 184 -1.81 29.89 -5.09
N ASP A 185 -2.40 30.85 -4.39
CA ASP A 185 -3.11 31.98 -4.99
C ASP A 185 -2.18 32.85 -5.84
N ASP A 186 -0.93 32.99 -5.40
CA ASP A 186 0.14 33.68 -6.13
C ASP A 186 1.07 32.66 -6.78
N GLU A 187 1.06 32.66 -8.12
CA GLU A 187 1.84 31.76 -8.97
C GLU A 187 3.33 31.74 -8.61
N MET A 188 3.88 32.85 -8.08
CA MET A 188 5.30 32.91 -7.71
C MET A 188 5.69 31.88 -6.64
N PHE A 189 4.74 31.46 -5.80
CA PHE A 189 4.97 30.48 -4.74
C PHE A 189 4.81 29.03 -5.21
N GLN A 190 4.52 28.80 -6.50
CA GLN A 190 4.63 27.44 -7.06
C GLN A 190 6.08 27.00 -7.10
N LEU A 191 7.03 27.93 -7.28
CA LEU A 191 8.48 27.67 -7.33
C LEU A 191 8.89 26.60 -8.37
N LEU A 192 8.04 26.36 -9.38
CA LEU A 192 8.31 25.52 -10.53
C LEU A 192 9.01 26.33 -11.62
N ASP A 193 9.86 25.66 -12.41
CA ASP A 193 10.48 26.28 -13.59
C ASP A 193 9.41 26.71 -14.62
N ASP A 194 8.38 25.86 -14.80
CA ASP A 194 7.20 26.11 -15.61
C ASP A 194 5.94 26.01 -14.70
N PRO A 195 5.40 27.13 -14.21
CA PRO A 195 4.21 27.12 -13.36
C PRO A 195 3.00 26.48 -14.04
N LEU A 196 2.24 25.70 -13.27
CA LEU A 196 1.02 25.06 -13.74
C LEU A 196 -0.16 26.03 -13.68
N THR A 197 -1.05 25.88 -14.66
CA THR A 197 -2.39 26.49 -14.62
C THR A 197 -3.30 25.74 -13.64
N ARG A 198 -4.36 26.40 -13.17
CA ARG A 198 -5.40 25.78 -12.33
C ARG A 198 -5.96 24.49 -12.96
N ALA A 199 -6.28 24.51 -14.25
CA ALA A 199 -6.82 23.33 -14.94
C ALA A 199 -5.83 22.15 -14.97
N GLN A 200 -4.53 22.41 -15.06
CA GLN A 200 -3.51 21.35 -14.96
C GLN A 200 -3.46 20.80 -13.54
N TYR A 201 -3.44 21.67 -12.52
CA TYR A 201 -3.49 21.25 -11.12
C TYR A 201 -4.72 20.39 -10.82
N ASP A 202 -5.91 20.84 -11.20
CA ASP A 202 -7.18 20.11 -11.00
C ASP A 202 -7.14 18.72 -11.63
N SER A 203 -6.40 18.58 -12.75
CA SER A 203 -6.27 17.30 -13.46
C SER A 203 -5.28 16.33 -12.82
N LEU A 204 -4.35 16.79 -11.97
CA LEU A 204 -3.38 15.92 -11.30
C LEU A 204 -4.10 15.04 -10.25
N PRO A 205 -3.64 13.81 -10.00
CA PRO A 205 -4.07 13.10 -8.81
C PRO A 205 -3.44 13.71 -7.55
N MET A 206 -3.98 13.38 -6.39
CA MET A 206 -3.31 13.69 -5.13
C MET A 206 -2.14 12.72 -4.91
N VAL A 207 -0.91 13.24 -4.90
CA VAL A 207 0.31 12.47 -4.63
C VAL A 207 1.05 13.14 -3.48
N MET A 208 1.31 12.37 -2.42
CA MET A 208 2.01 12.87 -1.24
C MET A 208 3.52 12.92 -1.48
N PRO A 209 4.26 13.90 -0.90
CA PRO A 209 5.72 13.98 -1.01
C PRO A 209 6.45 12.72 -0.49
N LEU A 210 5.78 11.92 0.34
CA LEU A 210 6.24 10.62 0.84
C LEU A 210 6.73 9.67 -0.27
N TRP A 211 6.22 9.80 -1.49
CA TRP A 211 6.71 9.04 -2.63
C TRP A 211 8.22 9.23 -2.87
N GLY A 212 8.75 10.42 -2.58
CA GLY A 212 10.18 10.69 -2.65
C GLY A 212 11.00 9.80 -1.70
N GLU A 213 10.48 9.46 -0.52
CA GLU A 213 11.15 8.57 0.44
C GLU A 213 11.24 7.12 -0.06
N TYR A 214 10.34 6.74 -0.97
CA TYR A 214 10.40 5.48 -1.71
C TYR A 214 11.29 5.53 -2.95
N GLY A 215 11.94 6.65 -3.23
CA GLY A 215 12.90 6.80 -4.33
C GLY A 215 12.29 7.25 -5.67
N PHE A 216 11.03 7.72 -5.67
CA PHE A 216 10.46 8.36 -6.87
C PHE A 216 11.08 9.74 -7.11
N ASP A 217 11.23 10.09 -8.38
CA ASP A 217 11.61 11.43 -8.81
C ASP A 217 10.35 12.27 -9.09
N ALA A 218 10.25 13.44 -8.44
CA ALA A 218 9.07 14.29 -8.52
C ALA A 218 8.79 14.77 -9.95
N GLY A 219 9.84 15.12 -10.71
CA GLY A 219 9.72 15.60 -12.09
C GLY A 219 9.16 14.51 -13.00
N ASN A 220 9.71 13.30 -12.94
CA ASN A 220 9.23 12.17 -13.73
C ASN A 220 7.76 11.81 -13.41
N ILE A 221 7.35 11.89 -12.14
CA ILE A 221 5.96 11.62 -11.74
C ILE A 221 5.04 12.75 -12.21
N LEU A 222 5.46 14.01 -12.10
CA LEU A 222 4.70 15.16 -12.60
C LEU A 222 4.50 15.10 -14.11
N ASP A 223 5.57 14.86 -14.88
CA ASP A 223 5.53 14.70 -16.32
C ASP A 223 4.62 13.54 -16.75
N TYR A 224 4.68 12.41 -16.03
CA TYR A 224 3.82 11.26 -16.28
C TYR A 224 2.34 11.64 -16.20
N TYR A 225 1.91 12.27 -15.10
CA TYR A 225 0.50 12.60 -14.93
C TYR A 225 0.03 13.73 -15.86
N LEU A 226 0.84 14.78 -16.07
CA LEU A 226 0.51 15.85 -17.03
C LEU A 226 0.35 15.33 -18.46
N SER A 227 1.17 14.35 -18.87
CA SER A 227 1.06 13.75 -20.21
C SER A 227 -0.22 12.95 -20.41
N ARG A 228 -0.78 12.35 -19.35
CA ARG A 228 -2.02 11.55 -19.40
C ARG A 228 -3.28 12.39 -19.30
N THR A 229 -3.27 13.47 -18.53
CA THR A 229 -4.43 14.36 -18.43
C THR A 229 -4.71 15.07 -19.76
N ALA A 230 -3.67 15.37 -20.54
CA ALA A 230 -3.79 15.88 -21.91
C ALA A 230 -4.49 14.88 -22.87
N TYR A 231 -4.51 13.57 -22.55
CA TYR A 231 -5.09 12.52 -23.39
C TYR A 231 -6.46 12.01 -22.90
N SER A 232 -6.79 12.21 -21.62
CA SER A 232 -8.05 11.77 -21.02
C SER A 232 -9.23 12.61 -21.50
N ARG A 233 -9.99 12.09 -22.48
CA ARG A 233 -11.28 12.67 -22.93
C ARG A 233 -12.44 12.40 -21.94
N SER A 234 -12.23 11.59 -20.89
CA SER A 234 -13.30 11.12 -20.01
C SER A 234 -13.48 11.94 -18.73
N GLY A 235 -12.64 12.95 -18.47
CA GLY A 235 -12.80 13.84 -17.31
C GLY A 235 -12.57 13.18 -15.95
N THR A 236 -12.15 11.91 -15.92
CA THR A 236 -11.67 11.22 -14.72
C THR A 236 -10.15 11.28 -14.74
N ALA A 237 -9.53 12.01 -13.82
CA ALA A 237 -8.10 11.90 -13.58
C ALA A 237 -7.78 10.42 -13.29
N ASP A 238 -6.70 9.89 -13.86
CA ASP A 238 -6.16 8.62 -13.38
C ASP A 238 -5.70 8.88 -11.93
N ASP A 239 -6.44 8.37 -10.95
CA ASP A 239 -6.00 8.47 -9.56
C ASP A 239 -4.68 7.74 -9.36
N ALA A 240 -3.85 8.24 -8.45
CA ALA A 240 -2.61 7.59 -8.03
C ALA A 240 -2.90 6.50 -6.99
N PRO A 241 -2.11 5.41 -6.93
CA PRO A 241 -2.18 4.49 -5.80
C PRO A 241 -1.88 5.21 -4.48
N THR A 242 -2.47 4.73 -3.39
CA THR A 242 -2.16 5.29 -2.06
C THR A 242 -0.86 4.71 -1.55
N VAL A 243 0.11 5.57 -1.23
CA VAL A 243 1.40 5.19 -0.64
C VAL A 243 1.40 5.60 0.83
N MET A 244 1.87 4.71 1.70
CA MET A 244 1.87 4.87 3.17
C MET A 244 3.26 4.62 3.71
N GLU A 245 3.59 5.24 4.85
CA GLU A 245 4.94 5.25 5.46
C GLU A 245 5.57 3.90 5.86
N PRO A 246 4.86 2.81 6.24
CA PRO A 246 5.46 1.72 7.01
C PRO A 246 6.70 1.00 6.46
N ALA A 247 7.04 1.20 5.19
CA ALA A 247 8.23 0.63 4.53
C ALA A 247 9.29 1.68 4.12
N CYS A 248 9.13 2.95 4.51
CA CYS A 248 10.12 4.00 4.28
C CYS A 248 11.46 3.61 4.91
N GLY A 249 12.55 3.80 4.16
CA GLY A 249 13.90 3.40 4.58
C GLY A 249 14.17 1.89 4.54
N ASP A 250 13.15 1.04 4.39
CA ASP A 250 13.30 -0.41 4.23
C ASP A 250 13.37 -0.82 2.74
N VAL A 251 12.64 -0.11 1.87
CA VAL A 251 12.56 -0.41 0.43
C VAL A 251 12.62 0.85 -0.44
N LEU A 252 13.13 0.70 -1.66
CA LEU A 252 13.01 1.65 -2.76
C LEU A 252 12.12 1.07 -3.85
N ILE A 253 11.10 1.81 -4.27
CA ILE A 253 10.23 1.40 -5.37
C ILE A 253 10.91 1.78 -6.69
N ARG A 254 11.28 0.77 -7.48
CA ARG A 254 11.92 0.95 -8.80
C ARG A 254 10.88 1.01 -9.91
N GLN A 255 9.83 0.20 -9.79
CA GLN A 255 8.75 0.14 -10.75
C GLN A 255 7.46 -0.32 -10.06
N MET A 256 6.36 0.38 -10.35
CA MET A 256 5.00 -0.05 -10.00
C MET A 256 3.99 0.56 -10.97
N PRO A 257 2.76 0.02 -11.09
CA PRO A 257 1.67 0.71 -11.75
C PRO A 257 1.37 2.05 -11.07
N LEU A 258 1.26 3.12 -11.85
CA LEU A 258 0.98 4.47 -11.33
C LEU A 258 -0.51 4.83 -11.34
N GLN A 259 -1.36 3.97 -11.90
CA GLN A 259 -2.82 4.12 -11.79
C GLN A 259 -3.33 3.36 -10.54
N ARG A 260 -4.23 3.98 -9.78
CA ARG A 260 -4.86 3.41 -8.57
C ARG A 260 -5.65 2.16 -8.89
N THR A 261 -6.39 2.18 -10.00
CA THR A 261 -7.31 1.11 -10.39
C THR A 261 -6.63 0.07 -11.28
N LEU A 262 -6.53 -1.16 -10.78
CA LEU A 262 -6.05 -2.34 -11.50
C LEU A 262 -7.23 -3.20 -11.98
N ARG A 263 -6.97 -4.11 -12.91
CA ARG A 263 -7.99 -4.97 -13.53
C ARG A 263 -7.65 -6.44 -13.33
N ILE A 264 -8.69 -7.22 -13.07
CA ILE A 264 -8.61 -8.68 -12.94
C ILE A 264 -8.10 -9.31 -14.23
N GLY A 265 -7.27 -10.35 -14.11
CA GLY A 265 -6.73 -11.10 -15.25
C GLY A 265 -5.62 -10.39 -16.02
N ARG A 266 -5.27 -9.15 -15.66
CA ARG A 266 -4.11 -8.43 -16.23
C ARG A 266 -2.90 -8.57 -15.32
N THR A 267 -1.73 -8.80 -15.91
CA THR A 267 -0.47 -8.89 -15.18
C THR A 267 0.16 -7.51 -15.02
N TYR A 268 0.54 -7.19 -13.79
CA TYR A 268 1.24 -5.97 -13.42
C TYR A 268 2.60 -6.30 -12.83
N ASN A 269 3.62 -5.54 -13.26
CA ASN A 269 4.99 -5.74 -12.81
C ASN A 269 5.34 -4.75 -11.70
N PHE A 270 5.96 -5.27 -10.66
CA PHE A 270 6.48 -4.53 -9.53
C PHE A 270 7.97 -4.85 -9.39
N SER A 271 8.78 -3.83 -9.11
CA SER A 271 10.21 -3.96 -8.86
C SER A 271 10.60 -3.08 -7.67
N LEU A 272 11.24 -3.70 -6.67
CA LEU A 272 11.61 -3.09 -5.40
C LEU A 272 13.08 -3.40 -5.08
N GLY A 273 13.81 -2.41 -4.59
CA GLY A 273 15.13 -2.60 -3.98
C GLY A 273 15.02 -2.65 -2.46
N ARG A 274 15.47 -3.72 -1.82
CA ARG A 274 15.55 -3.85 -0.36
C ARG A 274 16.78 -3.13 0.17
N LEU A 275 16.57 -2.28 1.16
CA LEU A 275 17.62 -1.60 1.92
C LEU A 275 17.91 -2.33 3.23
N THR A 276 16.91 -3.03 3.78
CA THR A 276 17.01 -3.80 5.02
C THR A 276 16.56 -5.26 4.82
N ASP A 277 16.79 -6.10 5.83
CA ASP A 277 16.28 -7.47 5.82
C ASP A 277 14.78 -7.51 6.15
N CYS A 278 13.94 -7.19 5.16
CA CYS A 278 12.47 -7.23 5.26
C CYS A 278 11.84 -8.27 4.32
N ARG A 279 10.62 -8.73 4.61
CA ARG A 279 9.81 -9.47 3.63
C ARG A 279 8.71 -8.58 3.06
N ILE A 280 8.32 -8.86 1.83
CA ILE A 280 7.31 -8.16 1.05
C ILE A 280 6.29 -9.19 0.56
N ALA A 281 5.03 -8.81 0.63
CA ALA A 281 3.92 -9.60 0.12
C ALA A 281 2.94 -8.71 -0.63
N ILE A 282 2.17 -9.31 -1.54
CA ILE A 282 0.92 -8.73 -2.03
C ILE A 282 -0.24 -9.47 -1.39
N ILE A 283 -1.20 -8.69 -0.91
CA ILE A 283 -2.46 -9.15 -0.34
C ILE A 283 -3.59 -8.65 -1.25
N ASN A 284 -4.41 -9.56 -1.78
CA ASN A 284 -5.60 -9.25 -2.58
C ASN A 284 -6.76 -10.15 -2.13
N GLY A 285 -7.66 -9.63 -1.30
CA GLY A 285 -8.64 -10.43 -0.56
C GLY A 285 -7.96 -11.39 0.44
N ASP A 286 -8.38 -12.65 0.45
CA ASP A 286 -7.74 -13.71 1.26
C ASP A 286 -6.42 -14.22 0.64
N LEU A 287 -6.08 -13.75 -0.56
CA LEU A 287 -4.92 -14.23 -1.29
C LEU A 287 -3.66 -13.52 -0.80
N TYR A 288 -2.73 -14.33 -0.28
CA TYR A 288 -1.47 -13.88 0.29
C TYR A 288 -0.32 -14.46 -0.54
N THR A 289 0.48 -13.58 -1.16
CA THR A 289 1.62 -13.98 -1.99
C THR A 289 2.91 -13.36 -1.47
N ASP A 290 3.76 -14.17 -0.84
CA ASP A 290 5.14 -13.83 -0.52
C ASP A 290 5.96 -13.67 -1.82
N TRP A 291 6.83 -12.67 -1.86
CA TRP A 291 7.73 -12.49 -2.99
C TRP A 291 8.89 -13.49 -2.93
N ASP A 292 9.35 -13.94 -4.09
CA ASP A 292 10.65 -14.60 -4.22
C ASP A 292 11.76 -13.55 -4.25
N TYR A 293 12.85 -13.81 -3.51
CA TYR A 293 13.94 -12.84 -3.35
C TYR A 293 15.20 -13.32 -4.08
N SER A 294 15.74 -12.48 -4.95
CA SER A 294 17.09 -12.66 -5.53
C SER A 294 18.02 -11.54 -5.06
N GLY A 295 18.66 -11.74 -3.90
CA GLY A 295 19.48 -10.70 -3.29
C GLY A 295 18.64 -9.49 -2.85
N ASN A 296 19.11 -8.28 -3.18
CA ASN A 296 18.45 -7.03 -2.77
C ASN A 296 17.40 -6.53 -3.77
N LEU A 297 17.33 -7.11 -4.97
CA LEU A 297 16.28 -6.79 -5.94
C LEU A 297 15.14 -7.79 -5.80
N CYS A 298 13.92 -7.28 -5.76
CA CYS A 298 12.70 -8.06 -5.70
C CYS A 298 11.85 -7.66 -6.90
N GLU A 299 11.44 -8.64 -7.69
CA GLU A 299 10.59 -8.44 -8.86
C GLU A 299 9.40 -9.37 -8.77
N MET A 300 8.22 -8.85 -9.11
CA MET A 300 7.01 -9.66 -9.14
C MET A 300 6.09 -9.25 -10.27
N ALA A 301 5.66 -10.25 -11.02
CA ALA A 301 4.55 -10.16 -11.95
C ALA A 301 3.29 -10.70 -11.25
N PHE A 302 2.33 -9.82 -10.95
CA PHE A 302 1.11 -10.19 -10.24
C PHE A 302 -0.13 -10.01 -11.11
N THR A 303 -1.02 -10.99 -11.07
CA THR A 303 -2.30 -10.95 -11.79
C THR A 303 -3.44 -10.99 -10.77
N PRO A 304 -4.11 -9.84 -10.51
CA PRO A 304 -5.26 -9.79 -9.62
C PRO A 304 -6.34 -10.76 -10.10
N SER A 305 -6.92 -11.49 -9.15
CA SER A 305 -7.93 -12.51 -9.42
C SER A 305 -9.26 -12.23 -8.72
N VAL A 306 -9.28 -11.28 -7.79
CA VAL A 306 -10.49 -10.86 -7.07
C VAL A 306 -10.58 -9.33 -7.02
N PRO A 307 -11.79 -8.75 -7.09
CA PRO A 307 -11.97 -7.31 -6.94
C PRO A 307 -11.72 -6.86 -5.50
N GLY A 308 -11.61 -5.54 -5.31
CA GLY A 308 -11.37 -4.92 -3.99
C GLY A 308 -9.92 -4.51 -3.77
N ASP A 309 -9.52 -4.39 -2.51
CA ASP A 309 -8.19 -3.88 -2.17
C ASP A 309 -7.07 -4.83 -2.60
N LEU A 310 -6.01 -4.26 -3.16
CA LEU A 310 -4.73 -4.92 -3.36
C LEU A 310 -3.63 -4.11 -2.66
N VAL A 311 -2.94 -4.73 -1.72
CA VAL A 311 -2.01 -4.04 -0.83
C VAL A 311 -0.64 -4.71 -0.88
N LEU A 312 0.39 -3.95 -1.27
CA LEU A 312 1.77 -4.33 -1.03
C LEU A 312 2.06 -4.10 0.45
N SER A 313 2.55 -5.14 1.12
CA SER A 313 2.77 -5.14 2.56
C SER A 313 4.19 -5.53 2.90
N ILE A 314 4.80 -4.82 3.84
CA ILE A 314 6.09 -5.17 4.43
C ILE A 314 5.85 -5.97 5.70
N ARG A 315 6.61 -7.04 5.90
CA ARG A 315 6.69 -7.74 7.18
C ARG A 315 7.96 -7.36 7.91
N LYS A 316 7.76 -6.78 9.09
CA LYS A 316 8.84 -6.44 10.02
C LYS A 316 9.22 -7.67 10.87
N PRO A 317 10.36 -7.63 11.59
CA PRO A 317 10.81 -8.74 12.42
C PRO A 317 9.83 -9.19 13.51
N ASP A 318 8.88 -8.34 13.89
CA ASP A 318 7.78 -8.66 14.81
C ASP A 318 6.74 -9.64 14.21
N GLY A 319 6.87 -9.98 12.93
CA GLY A 319 6.01 -10.90 12.21
C GLY A 319 4.73 -10.26 11.66
N LYS A 320 4.48 -8.98 11.89
CA LYS A 320 3.29 -8.27 11.42
C LYS A 320 3.48 -7.68 10.04
N TYR A 321 2.40 -7.67 9.27
CA TYR A 321 2.34 -7.02 7.96
C TYR A 321 1.79 -5.60 8.10
N TRP A 322 2.42 -4.68 7.36
CA TRP A 322 2.02 -3.30 7.26
C TRP A 322 1.92 -2.93 5.79
N GLY A 323 0.74 -2.48 5.35
CA GLY A 323 0.54 -2.03 3.98
C GLY A 323 1.31 -0.74 3.71
N PHE A 324 1.96 -0.64 2.55
CA PHE A 324 2.70 0.56 2.14
C PHE A 324 2.37 1.06 0.72
N VAL A 325 1.77 0.22 -0.14
CA VAL A 325 1.12 0.68 -1.38
C VAL A 325 -0.24 0.01 -1.50
N LYS A 326 -1.29 0.78 -1.74
CA LYS A 326 -2.66 0.30 -1.90
C LYS A 326 -3.20 0.69 -3.28
N TYR A 327 -3.76 -0.31 -3.93
CA TYR A 327 -4.51 -0.24 -5.18
C TYR A 327 -5.95 -0.66 -4.96
N GLU A 328 -6.81 -0.30 -5.90
CA GLU A 328 -8.17 -0.82 -6.03
C GLU A 328 -8.24 -1.73 -7.26
N VAL A 329 -8.70 -2.97 -7.10
CA VAL A 329 -8.97 -3.88 -8.21
C VAL A 329 -10.44 -3.73 -8.57
N ALA A 330 -10.72 -3.18 -9.75
CA ALA A 330 -12.08 -2.97 -10.21
C ALA A 330 -12.84 -4.28 -10.42
N GLU A 331 -14.17 -4.19 -10.29
CA GLU A 331 -15.07 -5.26 -10.72
C GLU A 331 -14.79 -5.65 -12.19
N PRO A 332 -14.75 -6.96 -12.50
CA PRO A 332 -14.34 -7.42 -13.81
C PRO A 332 -15.42 -7.12 -14.85
N ASN A 333 -15.02 -6.57 -15.99
CA ASN A 333 -15.88 -6.52 -17.17
C ASN A 333 -15.76 -7.81 -18.01
N ALA A 334 -16.50 -7.88 -19.12
CA ALA A 334 -16.50 -9.06 -19.99
C ALA A 334 -15.11 -9.43 -20.55
N GLU A 335 -14.24 -8.45 -20.78
CA GLU A 335 -12.87 -8.70 -21.26
C GLU A 335 -11.96 -9.20 -20.13
N ASP A 336 -12.09 -8.63 -18.94
CA ASP A 336 -11.35 -9.07 -17.76
C ASP A 336 -11.70 -10.54 -17.43
N LEU A 337 -12.98 -10.93 -17.52
CA LEU A 337 -13.42 -12.32 -17.33
C LEU A 337 -12.88 -13.28 -18.40
N ARG A 338 -12.77 -12.85 -19.66
CA ARG A 338 -12.16 -13.67 -20.73
C ARG A 338 -10.69 -13.94 -20.44
N MET A 339 -9.96 -12.92 -20.01
CA MET A 339 -8.54 -13.04 -19.63
C MET A 339 -8.38 -13.92 -18.39
N LEU A 340 -9.23 -13.75 -17.38
CA LEU A 340 -9.21 -14.56 -16.16
C LEU A 340 -9.46 -16.04 -16.47
N GLN A 341 -10.45 -16.35 -17.32
CA GLN A 341 -10.73 -17.74 -17.73
C GLN A 341 -9.51 -18.41 -18.39
N GLN A 342 -8.72 -17.66 -19.15
CA GLN A 342 -7.53 -18.19 -19.82
C GLN A 342 -6.37 -18.44 -18.85
N THR A 343 -6.19 -17.54 -17.88
CA THR A 343 -5.00 -17.48 -17.02
C THR A 343 -5.19 -18.14 -15.65
N ARG A 344 -6.36 -17.97 -15.03
CA ARG A 344 -6.70 -18.50 -13.69
C ARG A 344 -8.17 -18.96 -13.65
N PRO A 345 -8.55 -20.06 -14.33
CA PRO A 345 -9.93 -20.50 -14.41
C PRO A 345 -10.58 -20.82 -13.05
N LEU A 346 -9.81 -21.28 -12.05
CA LEU A 346 -10.30 -21.53 -10.68
C LEU A 346 -10.77 -20.26 -9.94
N ALA A 347 -10.37 -19.08 -10.41
CA ALA A 347 -10.79 -17.80 -9.83
C ALA A 347 -12.06 -17.23 -10.48
N MET A 348 -12.66 -17.92 -11.45
CA MET A 348 -13.87 -17.46 -12.11
C MET A 348 -15.04 -17.39 -11.12
N PRO A 349 -15.91 -16.35 -11.21
CA PRO A 349 -17.07 -16.18 -10.34
C PRO A 349 -17.98 -17.41 -10.25
N GLU A 350 -18.15 -18.14 -11.36
CA GLU A 350 -18.96 -19.37 -11.40
C GLU A 350 -18.42 -20.48 -10.50
N ILE A 351 -17.11 -20.47 -10.19
CA ILE A 351 -16.48 -21.41 -9.25
C ILE A 351 -16.45 -20.79 -7.85
N THR A 352 -16.00 -19.55 -7.72
CA THR A 352 -15.79 -18.92 -6.40
C THR A 352 -17.10 -18.62 -5.66
N SER A 353 -18.23 -18.60 -6.37
CA SER A 353 -19.57 -18.50 -5.78
C SER A 353 -20.17 -19.84 -5.34
N LEU A 354 -19.54 -20.98 -5.65
CA LEU A 354 -20.02 -22.28 -5.19
C LEU A 354 -19.86 -22.41 -3.66
N PRO A 355 -20.79 -23.10 -2.97
CA PRO A 355 -20.59 -23.51 -1.59
C PRO A 355 -19.24 -24.22 -1.40
N ASN A 356 -18.55 -23.87 -0.32
CA ASN A 356 -17.20 -24.34 0.04
C ASN A 356 -16.04 -23.88 -0.87
N ALA A 357 -16.28 -22.95 -1.81
CA ALA A 357 -15.22 -22.43 -2.67
C ALA A 357 -14.28 -21.42 -1.99
N SER A 358 -14.79 -20.63 -1.03
CA SER A 358 -14.01 -19.61 -0.32
C SER A 358 -12.74 -20.19 0.33
N GLY A 359 -11.59 -19.57 0.07
CA GLY A 359 -10.29 -20.01 0.60
C GLY A 359 -9.71 -21.29 -0.03
N SER A 360 -10.45 -21.97 -0.92
CA SER A 360 -10.03 -23.26 -1.49
C SER A 360 -9.31 -23.15 -2.84
N ALA A 361 -9.41 -22.03 -3.56
CA ALA A 361 -8.88 -21.91 -4.93
C ALA A 361 -7.37 -22.19 -5.03
N GLU A 362 -6.57 -21.65 -4.10
CA GLU A 362 -5.13 -21.87 -4.07
C GLU A 362 -4.78 -23.31 -3.67
N LEU A 363 -5.56 -23.89 -2.75
CA LEU A 363 -5.42 -25.29 -2.36
C LEU A 363 -5.79 -26.23 -3.51
N MET A 364 -6.89 -25.96 -4.23
CA MET A 364 -7.31 -26.67 -5.44
C MET A 364 -6.24 -26.63 -6.52
N MET A 365 -5.62 -25.47 -6.75
CA MET A 365 -4.49 -25.34 -7.67
C MET A 365 -3.29 -26.17 -7.19
N THR A 366 -2.99 -26.13 -5.89
CA THR A 366 -1.87 -26.87 -5.28
C THR A 366 -2.07 -28.38 -5.36
N ILE A 367 -3.28 -28.89 -5.16
CA ILE A 367 -3.59 -30.32 -5.30
C ILE A 367 -3.88 -30.71 -6.75
N GLY A 368 -3.84 -29.78 -7.71
CA GLY A 368 -3.92 -30.09 -9.14
C GLY A 368 -5.33 -30.29 -9.71
N ILE A 369 -6.35 -29.64 -9.15
CA ILE A 369 -7.69 -29.59 -9.75
C ILE A 369 -7.64 -28.82 -11.08
N ASP A 370 -8.19 -29.41 -12.15
CA ASP A 370 -8.30 -28.73 -13.43
C ASP A 370 -9.43 -27.69 -13.38
N GLY A 371 -9.04 -26.41 -13.34
CA GLY A 371 -9.99 -25.32 -13.29
C GLY A 371 -10.86 -25.17 -14.54
N ARG A 372 -10.41 -25.62 -15.72
CA ARG A 372 -11.22 -25.54 -16.95
C ARG A 372 -12.31 -26.59 -16.94
N GLU A 373 -11.99 -27.80 -16.49
CA GLU A 373 -12.98 -28.85 -16.28
C GLU A 373 -14.00 -28.41 -15.23
N LEU A 374 -13.54 -27.96 -14.06
CA LEU A 374 -14.42 -27.51 -12.99
C LEU A 374 -15.30 -26.33 -13.43
N LEU A 375 -14.76 -25.36 -14.18
CA LEU A 375 -15.54 -24.25 -14.74
C LEU A 375 -16.62 -24.74 -15.71
N SER A 376 -16.29 -25.72 -16.54
CA SER A 376 -17.26 -26.32 -17.47
C SER A 376 -18.42 -26.98 -16.70
N LEU A 377 -18.11 -27.73 -15.63
CA LEU A 377 -19.09 -28.41 -14.79
C LEU A 377 -19.95 -27.44 -13.96
N ALA A 378 -19.34 -26.36 -13.45
CA ALA A 378 -20.08 -25.31 -12.74
C ALA A 378 -21.09 -24.62 -13.68
N ARG A 379 -20.70 -24.36 -14.93
CA ARG A 379 -21.57 -23.75 -15.94
C ARG A 379 -22.69 -24.66 -16.43
N SER A 380 -22.47 -25.97 -16.52
CA SER A 380 -23.52 -26.93 -16.87
C SER A 380 -24.47 -27.20 -15.69
N GLY A 381 -24.07 -26.86 -14.47
CA GLY A 381 -24.82 -27.17 -13.24
C GLY A 381 -24.56 -28.59 -12.71
N ASP A 382 -23.58 -29.30 -13.27
CA ASP A 382 -23.18 -30.64 -12.80
C ASP A 382 -22.43 -30.59 -11.45
N VAL A 383 -21.85 -29.43 -11.14
CA VAL A 383 -21.29 -29.11 -9.82
C VAL A 383 -22.05 -27.94 -9.23
N THR A 384 -22.70 -28.17 -8.09
CA THR A 384 -23.51 -27.17 -7.36
C THR A 384 -22.92 -26.84 -5.99
N SER A 385 -21.93 -27.60 -5.55
CA SER A 385 -21.15 -27.41 -4.32
C SER A 385 -19.78 -28.03 -4.51
N LEU A 386 -18.75 -27.51 -3.85
CA LEU A 386 -17.43 -28.16 -3.81
C LEU A 386 -17.30 -29.03 -2.56
N PRO A 387 -16.50 -30.10 -2.60
CA PRO A 387 -16.05 -30.72 -1.36
C PRO A 387 -15.21 -29.72 -0.54
N VAL A 388 -15.17 -29.92 0.77
CA VAL A 388 -14.30 -29.13 1.64
C VAL A 388 -12.88 -29.65 1.48
N PHE A 389 -11.96 -28.76 1.11
CA PHE A 389 -10.54 -29.06 1.03
C PHE A 389 -9.83 -28.56 2.28
N TYR A 390 -9.07 -29.44 2.93
CA TYR A 390 -8.33 -29.11 4.14
C TYR A 390 -6.84 -28.95 3.82
N SER A 391 -6.21 -27.97 4.47
CA SER A 391 -4.75 -27.92 4.53
C SER A 391 -4.26 -29.15 5.32
N SER A 392 -3.34 -29.90 4.72
CA SER A 392 -2.84 -31.16 5.26
C SER A 392 -1.32 -31.17 5.26
N ASP A 393 -0.72 -31.79 6.27
CA ASP A 393 0.72 -32.02 6.35
C ASP A 393 1.22 -33.02 5.30
N VAL A 394 0.29 -33.72 4.63
CA VAL A 394 0.58 -34.64 3.53
C VAL A 394 0.43 -33.92 2.21
N VAL A 395 1.49 -33.95 1.39
CA VAL A 395 1.49 -33.37 0.04
C VAL A 395 1.01 -34.43 -0.96
N TYR A 396 -0.01 -34.08 -1.76
CA TYR A 396 -0.61 -34.96 -2.76
C TYR A 396 -1.18 -34.17 -3.94
N LYS A 397 -1.37 -34.85 -5.07
CA LYS A 397 -2.15 -34.37 -6.21
C LYS A 397 -3.41 -35.20 -6.39
N VAL A 398 -4.50 -34.57 -6.79
CA VAL A 398 -5.72 -35.21 -7.26
C VAL A 398 -5.49 -35.68 -8.69
N ALA A 399 -5.85 -36.93 -8.95
CA ALA A 399 -5.82 -37.51 -10.29
C ALA A 399 -7.24 -37.85 -10.81
N GLY A 400 -8.21 -38.03 -9.91
CA GLY A 400 -9.62 -38.13 -10.26
C GLY A 400 -10.48 -38.28 -9.02
N ILE A 401 -11.41 -37.36 -8.81
CA ILE A 401 -12.36 -37.36 -7.69
C ILE A 401 -13.72 -36.85 -8.18
N PRO A 402 -14.82 -37.16 -7.48
CA PRO A 402 -16.06 -36.41 -7.63
C PRO A 402 -15.81 -34.93 -7.30
N LEU A 403 -16.18 -34.02 -8.20
CA LEU A 403 -16.01 -32.58 -7.96
C LEU A 403 -17.22 -31.93 -7.28
N ASN A 404 -18.38 -32.59 -7.29
CA ASN A 404 -19.52 -32.13 -6.52
C ASN A 404 -19.36 -32.54 -5.06
N GLY A 405 -19.47 -31.58 -4.14
CA GLY A 405 -19.30 -31.78 -2.71
C GLY A 405 -20.39 -32.62 -2.06
N THR A 406 -21.49 -32.84 -2.78
CA THR A 406 -22.58 -33.72 -2.35
C THR A 406 -22.55 -35.03 -3.14
N LEU A 407 -22.52 -36.14 -2.41
CA LEU A 407 -22.56 -37.51 -2.92
C LEU A 407 -23.91 -38.15 -2.57
N GLU A 408 -24.41 -39.02 -3.45
CA GLU A 408 -25.65 -39.76 -3.24
C GLU A 408 -25.36 -41.07 -2.50
N ALA A 409 -26.10 -41.35 -1.43
CA ALA A 409 -26.04 -42.65 -0.78
C ALA A 409 -26.44 -43.77 -1.74
N GLY A 410 -25.70 -44.87 -1.72
CA GLY A 410 -25.91 -46.05 -2.57
C GLY A 410 -25.29 -45.97 -3.96
N LYS A 411 -24.67 -44.84 -4.33
CA LYS A 411 -23.96 -44.67 -5.61
C LYS A 411 -22.46 -44.94 -5.45
N GLU A 412 -21.86 -45.59 -6.44
CA GLU A 412 -20.43 -45.90 -6.41
C GLU A 412 -19.59 -44.68 -6.81
N TYR A 413 -18.54 -44.42 -6.04
CA TYR A 413 -17.58 -43.35 -6.30
C TYR A 413 -16.15 -43.87 -6.21
N THR A 414 -15.28 -43.37 -7.10
CA THR A 414 -13.85 -43.66 -7.08
C THR A 414 -13.06 -42.39 -6.81
N PHE A 415 -12.12 -42.48 -5.88
CA PHE A 415 -11.19 -41.42 -5.53
C PHE A 415 -9.79 -41.88 -5.91
N THR A 416 -9.09 -41.06 -6.67
CA THR A 416 -7.74 -41.31 -7.17
C THR A 416 -6.85 -40.12 -6.89
N ILE A 417 -5.74 -40.39 -6.20
CA ILE A 417 -4.76 -39.39 -5.79
C ILE A 417 -3.35 -39.89 -6.08
N LYS A 418 -2.40 -38.97 -6.17
CA LYS A 418 -0.97 -39.22 -6.33
C LYS A 418 -0.23 -38.62 -5.14
N PRO A 419 0.18 -39.42 -4.15
CA PRO A 419 0.97 -38.93 -3.02
C PRO A 419 2.35 -38.44 -3.51
N GLU A 420 2.84 -37.33 -2.97
CA GLU A 420 4.21 -36.85 -3.22
C GLU A 420 5.20 -37.36 -2.17
N SER A 421 4.69 -37.82 -1.02
CA SER A 421 5.45 -38.48 0.03
C SER A 421 4.73 -39.74 0.52
N PRO A 422 5.46 -40.72 1.11
CA PRO A 422 4.84 -41.89 1.70
C PRO A 422 3.87 -41.50 2.82
N ALA A 423 2.62 -41.92 2.69
CA ALA A 423 1.58 -41.71 3.69
C ALA A 423 0.60 -42.88 3.72
N LYS A 424 -0.05 -43.10 4.87
CA LYS A 424 -1.19 -44.00 5.00
C LYS A 424 -2.46 -43.23 4.68
N TRP A 425 -3.37 -43.84 3.93
CA TRP A 425 -4.59 -43.20 3.46
C TRP A 425 -5.81 -43.98 3.91
N ALA A 426 -6.89 -43.26 4.17
CA ALA A 426 -8.17 -43.84 4.57
C ALA A 426 -9.35 -43.04 4.02
N ILE A 427 -10.47 -43.72 3.80
CA ILE A 427 -11.79 -43.09 3.70
C ILE A 427 -12.56 -43.37 4.99
N ILE A 428 -13.18 -42.34 5.55
CA ILE A 428 -14.03 -42.40 6.73
C ILE A 428 -15.47 -42.11 6.28
N ASP A 429 -16.33 -43.12 6.27
CA ASP A 429 -17.75 -43.03 5.88
C ASP A 429 -18.62 -43.16 7.14
N GLY A 430 -19.23 -42.07 7.61
CA GLY A 430 -20.07 -42.09 8.80
C GLY A 430 -19.35 -42.62 10.06
N GLY A 431 -18.04 -42.40 10.15
CA GLY A 431 -17.18 -42.91 11.24
C GLY A 431 -16.58 -44.31 11.00
N LYS A 432 -16.96 -44.99 9.92
CA LYS A 432 -16.37 -46.27 9.52
C LYS A 432 -15.14 -46.06 8.65
N TRP A 433 -14.03 -46.72 9.00
CA TRP A 433 -12.75 -46.55 8.33
C TRP A 433 -12.50 -47.61 7.26
N HIS A 434 -11.96 -47.17 6.11
CA HIS A 434 -11.63 -47.99 4.95
C HIS A 434 -10.19 -47.72 4.50
N TYR A 435 -9.39 -48.76 4.28
CA TYR A 435 -7.95 -48.66 4.01
C TYR A 435 -7.48 -49.37 2.72
N ASP A 436 -8.40 -50.04 2.01
CA ASP A 436 -8.11 -50.91 0.85
C ASP A 436 -7.81 -50.12 -0.44
N TRP A 437 -6.77 -49.28 -0.42
CA TRP A 437 -6.30 -48.53 -1.59
C TRP A 437 -5.59 -49.45 -2.59
N GLN A 438 -5.94 -49.32 -3.86
CA GLN A 438 -5.29 -50.00 -4.97
C GLN A 438 -4.22 -49.09 -5.58
N THR A 439 -2.97 -49.55 -5.62
CA THR A 439 -1.86 -48.79 -6.19
C THR A 439 -1.65 -49.13 -7.66
N THR A 440 -1.51 -48.12 -8.51
CA THR A 440 -1.08 -48.28 -9.91
C THR A 440 0.42 -47.96 -10.02
N PRO A 441 1.31 -48.98 -10.07
CA PRO A 441 2.76 -48.77 -9.85
C PRO A 441 3.43 -47.88 -10.90
N VAL A 442 2.92 -47.85 -12.14
CA VAL A 442 3.51 -47.10 -13.26
C VAL A 442 3.18 -45.60 -13.18
N ALA A 443 2.01 -45.24 -12.62
CA ALA A 443 1.56 -43.86 -12.50
C ALA A 443 1.84 -43.23 -11.12
N GLY A 444 2.14 -44.05 -10.11
CA GLY A 444 2.31 -43.61 -8.73
C GLY A 444 1.02 -43.15 -8.06
N THR A 445 -0.13 -43.47 -8.66
CA THR A 445 -1.46 -43.14 -8.10
C THR A 445 -1.97 -44.27 -7.22
N ILE A 446 -2.80 -43.90 -6.24
CA ILE A 446 -3.60 -44.81 -5.45
C ILE A 446 -5.08 -44.48 -5.67
N SER A 447 -5.92 -45.52 -5.73
CA SER A 447 -7.36 -45.40 -5.94
C SER A 447 -8.14 -46.17 -4.90
N MET A 448 -9.30 -45.66 -4.51
CA MET A 448 -10.26 -46.35 -3.67
C MET A 448 -11.66 -46.13 -4.21
N THR A 449 -12.44 -47.21 -4.29
CA THR A 449 -13.85 -47.18 -4.67
C THR A 449 -14.70 -47.47 -3.43
N ILE A 450 -15.77 -46.69 -3.23
CA ILE A 450 -16.70 -46.84 -2.12
C ILE A 450 -18.13 -46.57 -2.57
N VAL A 451 -19.07 -47.24 -1.91
CA VAL A 451 -20.50 -46.99 -2.04
C VAL A 451 -21.00 -46.53 -0.68
N PRO A 452 -21.10 -45.22 -0.40
CA PRO A 452 -21.52 -44.73 0.90
C PRO A 452 -22.96 -45.16 1.17
N GLN A 453 -23.24 -45.72 2.35
CA GLN A 453 -24.53 -46.37 2.64
C GLN A 453 -25.50 -45.49 3.46
N GLY A 454 -25.03 -44.38 4.02
CA GLY A 454 -25.83 -43.51 4.88
C GLY A 454 -25.54 -42.03 4.64
N THR A 455 -26.31 -41.18 5.30
CA THR A 455 -26.13 -39.72 5.25
C THR A 455 -25.07 -39.28 6.25
N GLY A 456 -24.25 -38.30 5.89
CA GLY A 456 -23.22 -37.76 6.78
C GLY A 456 -21.92 -37.42 6.06
N PRO A 457 -20.85 -37.10 6.81
CA PRO A 457 -19.57 -36.79 6.20
C PRO A 457 -18.88 -38.05 5.66
N LEU A 458 -18.32 -37.93 4.46
CA LEU A 458 -17.35 -38.85 3.90
C LEU A 458 -16.01 -38.13 3.76
N VAL A 459 -15.00 -38.59 4.49
CA VAL A 459 -13.71 -37.91 4.63
C VAL A 459 -12.58 -38.75 4.06
N ILE A 460 -11.77 -38.17 3.19
CA ILE A 460 -10.46 -38.69 2.80
C ILE A 460 -9.44 -38.13 3.77
N ALA A 461 -8.71 -39.01 4.45
CA ALA A 461 -7.73 -38.63 5.47
C ALA A 461 -6.38 -39.32 5.22
N ALA A 462 -5.30 -38.66 5.65
CA ALA A 462 -3.93 -39.14 5.46
C ALA A 462 -3.09 -39.03 6.73
N ASN A 463 -2.10 -39.91 6.87
CA ASN A 463 -1.16 -39.92 8.00
C ASN A 463 0.28 -40.13 7.48
N THR A 464 1.19 -39.23 7.86
CA THR A 464 2.61 -39.23 7.46
C THR A 464 3.44 -40.36 8.09
N GLY A 465 2.86 -41.17 8.97
CA GLY A 465 3.56 -42.19 9.75
C GLY A 465 4.29 -41.65 10.99
N ASN A 466 4.52 -40.34 11.06
CA ASN A 466 5.22 -39.67 12.16
C ASN A 466 4.26 -39.08 13.22
N SER A 467 2.97 -38.95 12.89
CA SER A 467 1.90 -38.52 13.79
C SER A 467 1.02 -39.71 14.20
N ARG A 468 0.41 -39.65 15.39
CA ARG A 468 -0.62 -40.62 15.80
C ARG A 468 -1.97 -40.37 15.13
N ASP A 469 -2.20 -39.16 14.61
CA ASP A 469 -3.50 -38.72 14.11
C ASP A 469 -3.51 -38.62 12.57
N TYR A 470 -4.67 -38.87 11.96
CA TYR A 470 -4.90 -38.65 10.54
C TYR A 470 -5.35 -37.20 10.31
N SER A 471 -4.73 -36.52 9.36
CA SER A 471 -5.15 -35.19 8.91
C SER A 471 -6.23 -35.34 7.83
N TYR A 472 -7.26 -34.50 7.90
CA TYR A 472 -8.31 -34.47 6.88
C TYR A 472 -7.72 -33.84 5.62
N CYS A 473 -8.11 -34.36 4.46
CA CYS A 473 -7.66 -33.87 3.17
C CYS A 473 -8.85 -33.32 2.37
N ILE A 474 -9.90 -34.12 2.21
CA ILE A 474 -11.10 -33.78 1.44
C ILE A 474 -12.32 -34.32 2.18
N GLU A 475 -13.39 -33.55 2.27
CA GLU A 475 -14.66 -33.97 2.85
C GLU A 475 -15.84 -33.69 1.92
N TYR A 476 -16.74 -34.66 1.88
CA TYR A 476 -18.00 -34.62 1.15
C TYR A 476 -19.17 -34.75 2.12
N LYS A 477 -20.31 -34.21 1.72
CA LYS A 477 -21.60 -34.49 2.32
C LYS A 477 -22.27 -35.63 1.56
N VAL A 478 -22.67 -36.69 2.24
CA VAL A 478 -23.50 -37.76 1.66
C VAL A 478 -24.97 -37.50 2.02
N GLU A 479 -25.85 -37.54 1.03
CA GLU A 479 -27.31 -37.37 1.14
C GLU A 479 -28.11 -38.57 0.63
#